data_AF-A0A954X8L1-F1
#
_entry.id   AF-A0A954X8L1-F1
#
_cell.length_a   1.000
_cell.length_b   1.000
_cell.length_c   1.000
_cell.angle_alpha   90.00
_cell.angle_beta   90.00
_cell.angle_gamma   90.00
#
_symmetry.space_group_name_H-M   'P 1'
#
loop_
_entity.id
_entity.type
_entity.pdbx_description
1 polymer ?
#
loop_
_entity_poly.entity_id
_entity_poly.type
_entity_poly.pdbx_seq_one_letter_code
_entity_poly.pdbx_strand_id
1 'polypeptide(L)'
;ELIHDRRNIHVTIVQLPGLNTPQFSWCESRLPNKPQPVPPIFQPEVAGRAIYWAAHHRRREVYVGRSTVMTVYGQKFLPWFLDRYLASAAWGGQQTDQPASPRRQSNLFEPVAGDHGAHGDFDPRAESRSWQFQATSNRRLLASGAAAIGGLALGLLSRRLIG
;
A
#
# COMPACT_ATOMS: atom_id res chain seq x y z
N GLU A 1 0.58 2.42 30.86
CA GLU A 1 0.98 1.81 29.56
C GLU A 1 -0.08 0.77 29.19
N LEU A 2 -0.54 0.65 27.93
CA LEU A 2 -1.78 -0.09 27.61
C LEU A 2 -1.76 -1.56 28.07
N ILE A 3 -0.61 -2.24 27.98
CA ILE A 3 -0.43 -3.63 28.42
C ILE A 3 -0.43 -3.71 29.95
N HIS A 4 0.34 -2.84 30.61
CA HIS A 4 0.43 -2.71 32.07
C HIS A 4 -0.93 -2.39 32.70
N ASP A 5 -1.68 -1.48 32.08
CA ASP A 5 -2.97 -0.99 32.55
C ASP A 5 -4.14 -1.91 32.16
N ARG A 6 -3.86 -3.04 31.48
CA ARG A 6 -4.83 -4.04 30.99
C ARG A 6 -6.03 -3.44 30.26
N ARG A 7 -5.80 -2.40 29.45
CA ARG A 7 -6.88 -1.74 28.69
C ARG A 7 -7.25 -2.58 27.47
N ASN A 8 -8.55 -2.71 27.20
CA ASN A 8 -9.05 -3.37 25.98
C ASN A 8 -8.97 -2.44 24.75
N ILE A 9 -7.79 -1.86 24.53
CA ILE A 9 -7.48 -1.00 23.39
C ILE A 9 -6.50 -1.75 22.50
N HIS A 10 -6.80 -1.79 21.21
CA HIS A 10 -5.93 -2.41 20.21
C HIS A 10 -5.49 -1.33 19.23
N VAL A 11 -4.19 -1.28 18.93
CA VAL A 11 -3.59 -0.36 17.96
C VAL A 11 -3.08 -1.15 16.76
N THR A 12 -3.44 -0.69 15.56
CA THR A 12 -2.99 -1.27 14.29
C THR A 12 -2.30 -0.19 13.47
N ILE A 13 -1.09 -0.46 12.98
CA ILE A 13 -0.44 0.40 11.99
C ILE A 13 -0.83 -0.08 10.60
N VAL A 14 -1.35 0.82 9.77
CA VAL A 14 -1.66 0.54 8.35
C VAL A 14 -0.60 1.21 7.49
N GLN A 15 0.24 0.39 6.87
CA GLN A 15 1.29 0.85 5.97
C GLN A 15 0.72 0.99 4.56
N LEU A 16 0.48 2.23 4.15
CA LEU A 16 -0.17 2.56 2.88
C LEU A 16 0.85 2.65 1.72
N PRO A 17 0.44 2.36 0.48
CA PRO A 17 1.28 2.54 -0.71
C PRO A 17 1.13 3.97 -1.25
N GLY A 18 1.71 4.25 -2.43
CA GLY A 18 1.35 5.46 -3.18
C GLY A 18 -0.13 5.43 -3.57
N LEU A 19 -0.88 6.45 -3.17
CA LEU A 19 -2.33 6.54 -3.39
C LEU A 19 -2.69 7.67 -4.36
N ASN A 20 -3.66 7.41 -5.23
CA ASN A 20 -4.26 8.39 -6.12
C ASN A 20 -5.23 9.31 -5.35
N THR A 21 -4.70 10.16 -4.48
CA THR A 21 -5.48 11.19 -3.78
C THR A 21 -5.21 12.56 -4.39
N PRO A 22 -6.07 13.56 -4.13
CA PRO A 22 -5.84 14.95 -4.56
C PRO A 22 -4.57 15.58 -3.97
N GLN A 23 -3.87 14.92 -3.03
CA GLN A 23 -2.65 15.47 -2.41
C GLN A 23 -1.68 16.07 -3.43
N PHE A 24 -1.48 15.41 -4.57
CA PHE A 24 -0.52 15.84 -5.58
C PHE A 24 -1.00 17.01 -6.45
N SER A 25 -2.29 17.35 -6.43
CA SER A 25 -2.81 18.52 -7.15
C SER A 25 -2.48 19.82 -6.41
N TRP A 26 -2.50 19.81 -5.07
CA TRP A 26 -2.40 21.01 -4.23
C TRP A 26 -1.24 21.04 -3.23
N CYS A 27 -0.40 20.01 -3.12
CA CYS A 27 0.69 20.03 -2.14
C CYS A 27 1.76 21.04 -2.55
N GLU A 28 2.37 21.77 -1.62
CA GLU A 28 3.56 22.55 -1.98
C GLU A 28 4.63 21.64 -2.60
N SER A 29 5.17 22.04 -3.76
CA SER A 29 6.24 21.30 -4.43
C SER A 29 7.22 22.29 -5.05
N ARG A 30 8.51 22.08 -4.76
CA ARG A 30 9.63 22.82 -5.36
C ARG A 30 10.31 22.04 -6.48
N LEU A 31 9.69 20.95 -6.92
CA LEU A 31 10.18 20.12 -8.01
C LEU A 31 9.93 20.82 -9.36
N PRO A 32 10.80 20.62 -10.36
CA PRO A 32 10.62 21.24 -11.68
C PRO A 32 9.34 20.76 -12.40
N ASN A 33 8.90 19.53 -12.12
CA ASN A 33 7.71 18.95 -12.73
C ASN A 33 6.59 18.72 -11.70
N LYS A 34 5.37 18.52 -12.20
CA LYS A 34 4.18 18.23 -11.38
C LYS A 34 4.45 16.96 -10.55
N PRO A 35 4.21 16.98 -9.23
CA PRO A 35 4.48 15.84 -8.37
C PRO A 35 3.46 14.72 -8.62
N GLN A 36 3.85 13.48 -8.33
CA GLN A 36 2.98 12.30 -8.40
C GLN A 36 3.32 11.29 -7.29
N PRO A 37 2.38 10.38 -6.94
CA PRO A 37 2.71 9.26 -6.08
C PRO A 37 3.70 8.33 -6.80
N VAL A 38 4.69 7.80 -6.05
CA VAL A 38 5.66 6.86 -6.61
C VAL A 38 4.92 5.58 -7.03
N PRO A 39 5.03 5.15 -8.30
CA PRO A 39 4.41 3.92 -8.76
C PRO A 39 4.90 2.67 -8.00
N PRO A 40 4.07 1.63 -7.83
CA PRO A 40 2.68 1.50 -8.28
C PRO A 40 1.71 2.40 -7.49
N ILE A 41 0.76 3.02 -8.22
CA ILE A 41 -0.27 3.90 -7.66
C ILE A 41 -1.53 3.08 -7.42
N PHE A 42 -2.15 3.22 -6.25
CA PHE A 42 -3.42 2.56 -5.90
C PHE A 42 -4.53 3.56 -5.72
N GLN A 43 -5.76 3.13 -5.97
CA GLN A 43 -6.94 3.96 -5.71
C GLN A 43 -7.19 4.16 -4.20
N PRO A 44 -7.75 5.31 -3.77
CA PRO A 44 -8.06 5.61 -2.36
C PRO A 44 -8.86 4.53 -1.64
N GLU A 45 -9.77 3.84 -2.34
CA GLU A 45 -10.60 2.80 -1.76
C GLU A 45 -9.80 1.56 -1.36
N VAL A 46 -8.60 1.36 -1.92
CA VAL A 46 -7.67 0.33 -1.45
C VAL A 46 -7.26 0.63 0.00
N ALA A 47 -6.93 1.89 0.29
CA ALA A 47 -6.63 2.33 1.65
C ALA A 47 -7.89 2.27 2.54
N GLY A 48 -9.03 2.76 2.04
CA GLY A 48 -10.30 2.73 2.77
C GLY A 48 -10.70 1.32 3.23
N ARG A 49 -10.67 0.34 2.30
CA ARG A 49 -10.96 -1.06 2.64
C ARG A 49 -9.94 -1.65 3.62
N ALA A 50 -8.67 -1.28 3.50
CA ALA A 50 -7.63 -1.78 4.40
C ALA A 50 -7.76 -1.22 5.82
N ILE A 51 -8.03 0.08 5.96
CA ILE A 51 -8.26 0.73 7.25
C ILE A 51 -9.52 0.15 7.91
N TYR A 52 -10.61 0.03 7.16
CA TYR A 52 -11.84 -0.59 7.65
C TYR A 52 -11.59 -2.04 8.13
N TRP A 53 -10.92 -2.86 7.32
CA TRP A 53 -10.57 -4.21 7.71
C TRP A 53 -9.68 -4.23 8.97
N ALA A 54 -8.65 -3.37 9.03
CA ALA A 54 -7.74 -3.27 10.17
C ALA A 54 -8.44 -2.85 11.47
N ALA A 55 -9.48 -2.01 11.40
CA ALA A 55 -10.27 -1.62 12.57
C ALA A 55 -11.03 -2.80 13.20
N HIS A 56 -11.44 -3.78 12.39
CA HIS A 56 -12.15 -4.97 12.85
C HIS A 56 -11.26 -6.19 13.11
N HIS A 57 -9.97 -6.12 12.76
CA HIS A 57 -9.03 -7.23 12.89
C HIS A 57 -7.85 -6.82 13.77
N ARG A 58 -7.74 -7.43 14.96
CA ARG A 58 -6.67 -7.17 15.92
C ARG A 58 -5.30 -7.63 15.38
N ARG A 59 -4.61 -6.75 14.65
CA ARG A 59 -3.28 -6.96 14.04
C ARG A 59 -2.36 -5.80 14.37
N ARG A 60 -1.13 -6.05 14.81
CA ARG A 60 -0.16 -4.97 15.07
C ARG A 60 0.11 -4.13 13.82
N GLU A 61 0.24 -4.77 12.66
CA GLU A 61 0.56 -4.11 11.39
C GLU A 61 -0.19 -4.74 10.21
N VAL A 62 -0.55 -3.91 9.23
CA VAL A 62 -1.18 -4.30 7.97
C VAL A 62 -0.47 -3.59 6.83
N TYR A 63 0.02 -4.37 5.85
CA TYR A 63 0.72 -3.86 4.68
C TYR A 63 -0.22 -3.83 3.47
N VAL A 64 -0.38 -2.66 2.88
CA VAL A 64 -1.35 -2.42 1.80
C VAL A 64 -0.57 -2.17 0.52
N GLY A 65 -0.38 -3.22 -0.28
CA GLY A 65 0.38 -3.13 -1.54
C GLY A 65 1.71 -3.87 -1.49
N ARG A 66 2.13 -4.41 -2.65
CA ARG A 66 3.41 -5.12 -2.78
C ARG A 66 4.60 -4.19 -2.63
N SER A 67 4.46 -2.92 -3.03
CA SER A 67 5.49 -1.89 -2.85
C SER A 67 5.83 -1.70 -1.39
N THR A 68 4.83 -1.64 -0.51
CA THR A 68 5.04 -1.48 0.94
C THR A 68 5.81 -2.65 1.56
N VAL A 69 5.53 -3.89 1.11
CA VAL A 69 6.26 -5.10 1.55
C VAL A 69 7.69 -5.07 1.02
N MET A 70 7.89 -4.74 -0.26
CA MET A 70 9.21 -4.61 -0.87
C MET A 70 10.06 -3.53 -0.18
N THR A 71 9.50 -2.37 0.16
CA THR A 71 10.23 -1.30 0.86
C THR A 71 10.60 -1.75 2.27
N VAL A 72 9.67 -2.32 3.03
CA VAL A 72 9.91 -2.67 4.44
C VAL A 72 10.85 -3.86 4.58
N TYR A 73 10.67 -4.93 3.80
CA TYR A 73 11.57 -6.08 3.84
C TYR A 73 12.86 -5.84 3.04
N GLY A 74 12.82 -5.01 1.99
CA GLY A 74 14.00 -4.63 1.23
C GLY A 74 14.99 -3.82 2.07
N GLN A 75 14.52 -2.85 2.87
CA GLN A 75 15.40 -2.12 3.79
C GLN A 75 16.01 -3.05 4.83
N LYS A 76 15.25 -4.06 5.29
CA LYS A 76 15.70 -5.00 6.32
C LYS A 76 16.78 -5.96 5.84
N PHE A 77 16.79 -6.34 4.55
CA PHE A 77 17.68 -7.38 4.04
C PHE A 77 18.72 -6.90 3.02
N LEU A 78 18.45 -5.83 2.27
CA LEU A 78 19.32 -5.32 1.20
C LEU A 78 19.33 -3.78 1.18
N PRO A 79 19.76 -3.11 2.28
CA PRO A 79 19.66 -1.67 2.42
C PRO A 79 20.40 -0.91 1.31
N TRP A 80 21.63 -1.30 0.98
CA TRP A 80 22.43 -0.60 -0.04
C TRP A 80 21.85 -0.69 -1.46
N PHE A 81 21.30 -1.86 -1.84
CA PHE A 81 20.65 -2.02 -3.14
C PHE A 81 19.39 -1.17 -3.21
N LEU A 82 18.61 -1.18 -2.13
CA LEU A 82 17.40 -0.39 -2.04
C LEU A 82 17.70 1.11 -2.00
N ASP A 83 18.75 1.56 -1.33
CA ASP A 83 19.16 2.97 -1.32
C ASP A 83 19.53 3.45 -2.73
N ARG A 84 20.23 2.63 -3.52
CA ARG A 84 20.58 2.96 -4.90
C ARG A 84 19.37 2.94 -5.84
N TYR A 85 18.45 2.00 -5.64
CA TYR A 85 17.19 1.92 -6.38
C TYR A 85 16.25 3.07 -6.02
N LEU A 86 16.10 3.39 -4.73
CA LEU A 86 15.29 4.49 -4.25
C LEU A 86 15.89 5.83 -4.66
N ALA A 87 17.21 6.00 -4.66
CA ALA A 87 17.83 7.25 -5.13
C ALA A 87 17.47 7.56 -6.59
N SER A 88 17.46 6.56 -7.47
CA SER A 88 17.10 6.73 -8.88
C SER A 88 15.59 6.76 -9.12
N ALA A 89 14.83 5.88 -8.45
CA ALA A 89 13.39 5.74 -8.62
C ALA A 89 12.58 6.80 -7.87
N ALA A 90 13.05 7.32 -6.73
CA ALA A 90 12.32 8.31 -5.96
C ALA A 90 12.38 9.70 -6.61
N TRP A 91 13.55 10.15 -7.10
CA TRP A 91 13.65 11.49 -7.69
C TRP A 91 12.83 11.63 -8.98
N GLY A 92 12.92 10.65 -9.89
CA GLY A 92 12.13 10.63 -11.12
C GLY A 92 10.70 10.16 -10.89
N GLY A 93 10.48 9.15 -10.04
CA GLY A 93 9.16 8.56 -9.81
C GLY A 93 8.21 9.44 -9.02
N GLN A 94 8.71 10.44 -8.27
CA GLN A 94 7.91 11.45 -7.58
C GLN A 94 7.43 12.59 -8.50
N GLN A 95 7.83 12.59 -9.77
CA GLN A 95 7.47 13.61 -10.75
C GLN A 95 6.79 12.98 -11.96
N THR A 96 5.89 13.74 -12.56
CA THR A 96 5.43 13.47 -13.93
C THR A 96 6.42 14.06 -14.93
N ASP A 97 6.19 13.82 -16.23
CA ASP A 97 6.91 14.50 -17.31
C ASP A 97 6.34 15.89 -17.63
N GLN A 98 5.29 16.34 -16.92
CA GLN A 98 4.67 17.63 -17.12
C GLN A 98 5.35 18.70 -16.24
N PRO A 99 5.80 19.83 -16.80
CA PRO A 99 6.36 20.93 -16.02
C PRO A 99 5.40 21.44 -14.95
N ALA A 100 5.94 21.86 -13.80
CA ALA A 100 5.14 22.49 -12.77
C ALA A 100 4.63 23.86 -13.26
N SER A 101 3.34 24.14 -13.05
CA SER A 101 2.78 25.46 -13.37
C SER A 101 3.27 26.50 -12.35
N PRO A 102 3.81 27.66 -12.79
CA PRO A 102 4.20 28.75 -11.89
C PRO A 102 3.03 29.35 -11.10
N ARG A 103 1.79 29.10 -11.55
CA ARG A 103 0.55 29.59 -10.91
C ARG A 103 -0.18 28.50 -10.11
N ARG A 104 0.46 27.36 -9.89
CA ARG A 104 -0.15 26.27 -9.12
C ARG A 104 -0.44 26.74 -7.69
N GLN A 105 -1.67 26.51 -7.25
CA GLN A 105 -2.05 26.76 -5.86
C GLN A 105 -1.47 25.68 -4.94
N SER A 106 -1.23 26.04 -3.69
CA SER A 106 -0.58 25.22 -2.69
C SER A 106 -1.33 25.32 -1.37
N ASN A 107 -1.53 24.19 -0.71
CA ASN A 107 -2.23 24.12 0.57
C ASN A 107 -1.32 24.34 1.79
N LEU A 108 -0.06 24.76 1.61
CA LEU A 108 0.90 24.93 2.71
C LEU A 108 0.64 26.18 3.55
N PHE A 109 0.32 27.30 2.90
CA PHE A 109 0.13 28.59 3.58
C PHE A 109 -1.34 28.93 3.77
N GLU A 110 -2.17 28.59 2.79
CA GLU A 110 -3.60 28.85 2.80
C GLU A 110 -4.36 27.63 2.30
N PRO A 111 -5.59 27.35 2.80
CA PRO A 111 -6.43 26.31 2.24
C PRO A 111 -6.76 26.59 0.78
N VAL A 112 -6.70 25.56 -0.06
CA VAL A 112 -7.18 25.65 -1.44
C VAL A 112 -8.69 25.38 -1.44
N ALA A 113 -9.48 26.39 -1.82
CA ALA A 113 -10.94 26.29 -1.83
C ALA A 113 -11.46 25.20 -2.79
N GLY A 114 -12.67 24.71 -2.53
CA GLY A 114 -13.36 23.72 -3.35
C GLY A 114 -13.49 22.33 -2.71
N ASP A 115 -14.31 21.48 -3.32
CA ASP A 115 -14.31 20.04 -3.04
C ASP A 115 -13.35 19.36 -4.01
N HIS A 116 -12.36 18.68 -3.47
CA HIS A 116 -11.30 18.03 -4.24
C HIS A 116 -11.56 16.55 -4.42
N GLY A 117 -12.64 16.02 -3.82
CA GLY A 117 -12.99 14.61 -3.86
C GLY A 117 -11.96 13.71 -3.17
N ALA A 118 -12.09 12.41 -3.42
CA ALA A 118 -11.17 11.41 -2.89
C ALA A 118 -10.07 11.00 -3.89
N HIS A 119 -10.31 11.19 -5.19
CA HIS A 119 -9.46 10.73 -6.30
C HIS A 119 -8.59 11.87 -6.81
N GLY A 120 -7.31 11.57 -7.04
CA GLY A 120 -6.41 12.47 -7.76
C GLY A 120 -6.43 12.26 -9.27
N ASP A 121 -5.55 12.98 -9.95
CA ASP A 121 -5.46 13.02 -11.43
C ASP A 121 -4.90 11.72 -12.07
N PHE A 122 -4.63 10.67 -11.28
CA PHE A 122 -3.92 9.47 -11.72
C PHE A 122 -4.83 8.26 -11.93
N ASP A 123 -6.14 8.46 -12.06
CA ASP A 123 -7.12 7.38 -12.24
C ASP A 123 -6.76 6.37 -13.34
N PRO A 124 -6.27 6.77 -14.54
CA PRO A 124 -5.92 5.83 -15.61
C PRO A 124 -4.75 4.89 -15.27
N ARG A 125 -3.93 5.25 -14.26
CA ARG A 125 -2.74 4.50 -13.84
C ARG A 125 -2.90 3.83 -12.47
N ALA A 126 -4.01 4.09 -11.78
CA ALA A 126 -4.20 3.65 -10.41
C ALA A 126 -4.87 2.27 -10.33
N GLU A 127 -4.25 1.36 -9.58
CA GLU A 127 -4.78 0.03 -9.35
C GLU A 127 -5.92 0.07 -8.32
N SER A 128 -7.08 -0.48 -8.68
CA SER A 128 -8.25 -0.55 -7.80
C SER A 128 -8.16 -1.67 -6.75
N ARG A 129 -7.16 -2.54 -6.84
CA ARG A 129 -7.00 -3.74 -5.98
C ARG A 129 -5.55 -3.94 -5.59
N SER A 130 -5.32 -4.43 -4.38
CA SER A 130 -4.00 -4.86 -3.90
C SER A 130 -4.02 -6.35 -3.59
N TRP A 131 -3.33 -7.14 -4.41
CA TRP A 131 -3.19 -8.59 -4.21
C TRP A 131 -2.60 -8.95 -2.83
N GLN A 132 -1.66 -8.14 -2.36
CA GLN A 132 -1.05 -8.31 -1.04
C GLN A 132 -2.08 -8.13 0.08
N PHE A 133 -2.90 -7.09 -0.02
CA PHE A 133 -3.97 -6.86 0.96
C PHE A 133 -5.04 -7.96 0.87
N GLN A 134 -5.39 -8.41 -0.34
CA GLN A 134 -6.31 -9.53 -0.53
C GLN A 134 -5.78 -10.83 0.11
N ALA A 135 -4.50 -11.16 -0.06
CA ALA A 135 -3.90 -12.31 0.60
C ALA A 135 -3.93 -12.17 2.13
N THR A 136 -3.64 -10.98 2.64
CA THR A 136 -3.64 -10.70 4.09
C THR A 136 -5.03 -10.83 4.71
N SER A 137 -6.04 -10.27 4.04
CA SER A 137 -7.44 -10.30 4.47
C SER A 137 -8.10 -11.67 4.31
N ASN A 138 -7.67 -12.47 3.32
CA ASN A 138 -8.21 -13.81 3.03
C ASN A 138 -7.32 -14.98 3.50
N ARG A 139 -6.30 -14.71 4.34
CA ARG A 139 -5.30 -15.72 4.76
C ARG A 139 -5.87 -17.04 5.27
N ARG A 140 -7.03 -17.02 5.94
CA ARG A 140 -7.65 -18.23 6.51
C ARG A 140 -8.18 -19.12 5.40
N LEU A 141 -8.90 -18.51 4.44
CA LEU A 141 -9.38 -19.20 3.25
C LEU A 141 -8.21 -19.75 2.42
N LEU A 142 -7.14 -18.97 2.24
CA LEU A 142 -5.94 -19.43 1.54
C LEU A 142 -5.27 -20.61 2.25
N ALA A 143 -5.12 -20.53 3.58
CA ALA A 143 -4.55 -21.62 4.36
C ALA A 143 -5.41 -22.90 4.30
N SER A 144 -6.74 -22.76 4.41
CA SER A 144 -7.67 -23.88 4.28
C SER A 144 -7.64 -24.50 2.90
N GLY A 145 -7.61 -23.69 1.83
CA GLY A 145 -7.48 -24.17 0.46
C GLY A 145 -6.17 -24.92 0.21
N ALA A 146 -5.05 -24.37 0.70
CA ALA A 146 -3.74 -25.02 0.61
C ALA A 146 -3.71 -26.35 1.37
N ALA A 147 -4.30 -26.41 2.57
CA ALA A 147 -4.40 -27.64 3.35
C ALA A 147 -5.24 -28.71 2.64
N ALA A 148 -6.36 -28.33 2.03
CA ALA A 148 -7.21 -29.25 1.27
C ALA A 148 -6.48 -29.83 0.05
N ILE A 149 -5.78 -29.01 -0.73
CA ILE A 149 -4.98 -29.45 -1.87
C ILE A 149 -3.85 -30.37 -1.43
N GLY A 150 -3.13 -30.02 -0.36
CA GLY A 150 -2.07 -30.86 0.20
C GLY A 150 -2.59 -32.21 0.69
N GLY A 151 -3.75 -32.23 1.36
CA GLY A 151 -4.41 -33.46 1.80
C GLY A 151 -4.81 -34.37 0.64
N LEU A 152 -5.37 -33.81 -0.44
CA LEU A 152 -5.71 -34.56 -1.66
C LEU A 152 -4.45 -35.13 -2.34
N ALA A 153 -3.40 -34.33 -2.49
CA ALA A 153 -2.15 -34.78 -3.10
C ALA A 153 -1.51 -35.93 -2.31
N LEU A 154 -1.43 -35.80 -0.97
CA LEU A 154 -0.93 -36.86 -0.08
C LEU A 154 -1.78 -38.13 -0.18
N GLY A 155 -3.12 -38.00 -0.20
CA GLY A 155 -4.03 -39.14 -0.33
C GLY A 155 -3.94 -39.87 -1.67
N LEU A 156 -3.70 -39.14 -2.77
CA LEU A 156 -3.45 -39.75 -4.08
C LEU A 156 -2.08 -40.43 -4.14
N LEU A 157 -1.05 -39.84 -3.52
CA LEU A 157 0.29 -40.43 -3.46
C LEU A 157 0.30 -41.70 -2.61
N SER A 158 -0.38 -41.70 -1.46
CA SER A 158 -0.48 -42.87 -0.58
C SER A 158 -1.24 -44.01 -1.25
N ARG A 159 -2.27 -43.71 -2.05
CA ARG A 159 -3.00 -44.72 -2.84
C ARG A 159 -2.14 -45.38 -3.93
N ARG A 160 -1.18 -44.64 -4.52
CA ARG A 160 -0.23 -45.17 -5.53
C ARG A 160 0.91 -45.99 -4.94
N LEU A 161 1.23 -45.83 -3.66
CA LEU A 161 2.33 -46.54 -2.99
C LEU A 161 1.86 -47.87 -2.34
N ILE A 162 0.55 -48.04 -2.15
CA ILE A 162 -0.05 -49.21 -1.48
C ILE A 162 -0.68 -50.19 -2.49
N GLY A 163 -0.88 -49.78 -3.74
CA GLY A 163 -1.37 -50.63 -4.83
C GLY A 163 -0.29 -50.90 -5.85
#